data_AF-A0A8J2PKE5-F1
#
_entry.id   AF-A0A8J2PKE5-F1
#
_cell.length_a   1.000
_cell.length_b   1.000
_cell.length_c   1.000
_cell.angle_alpha   90.00
_cell.angle_beta   90.00
_cell.angle_gamma   90.00
#
_symmetry.space_group_name_H-M   'P 1'
#
loop_
_entity.id
_entity.type
_entity.pdbx_description
1 polymer ?
#
loop_
_entity_poly.entity_id
_entity_poly.type
_entity_poly.pdbx_seq_one_letter_code
_entity_poly.pdbx_strand_id
1 'polypeptide(L)'
;MIKFIVLLALIVSFASQFGPGPSVEGAAVVHNAGKQTWGYVEVRPGAFMFWWLYYTTGTVDYTKKPLVLWLQGGPGASSTGYGNFEEIGPQDANLKNRTDTWVNYTNVLFVDNPVGTGFSYVNDTSLLAKNNSQIAMDLVELTTRFLQKVPEFENVPLYIFSESYGGKMAAQFALRLQKQIVKGKIKCNLKGVSLGDSWISPIDSVLTWAPYLYSTSLVDNAGFASVNASAYAVKTALDNSEFGKATTEWDKTETVIAKETNGQFYLELNSGLDVAFVLENVLLEDK
;
A
#
# COMPACT_ATOMS: atom_id res chain seq x y z
N MET A 1 -13.06 32.83 7.46
CA MET A 1 -14.21 32.87 6.52
C MET A 1 -13.66 32.80 5.11
N ILE A 2 -13.31 31.60 4.63
CA ILE A 2 -12.85 31.32 3.27
C ILE A 2 -13.57 30.04 2.82
N LYS A 3 -14.09 30.10 1.60
CA LYS A 3 -15.15 29.27 1.05
C LYS A 3 -14.68 27.86 0.68
N PHE A 4 -15.57 26.90 0.96
CA PHE A 4 -15.70 25.60 0.31
C PHE A 4 -15.63 25.72 -1.22
N ILE A 5 -14.82 24.88 -1.87
CA ILE A 5 -15.02 24.45 -3.25
C ILE A 5 -14.90 22.93 -3.29
N VAL A 6 -16.05 22.29 -3.52
CA VAL A 6 -16.21 20.91 -3.94
C VAL A 6 -15.59 20.77 -5.34
N LEU A 7 -14.73 19.78 -5.56
CA LEU A 7 -14.33 19.39 -6.91
C LEU A 7 -14.71 17.93 -7.16
N LEU A 8 -15.68 17.75 -8.05
CA LEU A 8 -16.14 16.49 -8.61
C LEU A 8 -15.76 16.47 -10.09
N ALA A 9 -15.28 15.30 -10.55
CA ALA A 9 -15.16 14.81 -11.93
C ALA A 9 -14.10 15.42 -12.87
N LEU A 10 -13.28 14.55 -13.50
CA LEU A 10 -13.38 14.22 -14.94
C LEU A 10 -12.26 13.26 -15.41
N ILE A 11 -12.69 12.12 -15.96
CA ILE A 11 -11.90 11.23 -16.81
C ILE A 11 -11.82 11.89 -18.20
N VAL A 12 -10.61 12.18 -18.69
CA VAL A 12 -10.37 12.45 -20.11
C VAL A 12 -9.09 11.74 -20.55
N SER A 13 -9.26 10.86 -21.53
CA SER A 13 -8.23 10.17 -22.29
C SER A 13 -7.49 11.13 -23.23
N PHE A 14 -6.16 11.05 -23.31
CA PHE A 14 -5.42 11.45 -24.52
C PHE A 14 -4.11 10.67 -24.68
N ALA A 15 -3.98 10.03 -25.84
CA ALA A 15 -2.76 9.45 -26.35
C ALA A 15 -2.10 10.40 -27.38
N SER A 16 -0.78 10.26 -27.49
CA SER A 16 0.13 10.74 -28.54
C SER A 16 0.49 12.24 -28.57
N GLN A 17 1.75 12.51 -28.21
CA GLN A 17 2.79 13.15 -29.06
C GLN A 17 4.01 13.40 -28.18
N PHE A 18 5.22 13.11 -28.68
CA PHE A 18 6.43 13.96 -28.58
C PHE A 18 7.63 13.19 -29.16
N GLY A 19 8.26 13.77 -30.19
CA GLY A 19 9.50 13.31 -30.80
C GLY A 19 10.75 13.81 -30.05
N PRO A 20 11.97 13.40 -30.47
CA PRO A 20 13.17 13.59 -29.68
C PRO A 20 13.81 14.98 -29.90
N GLY A 21 14.18 15.65 -28.80
CA GLY A 21 15.05 16.84 -28.75
C GLY A 21 16.41 16.51 -28.13
N PRO A 22 17.44 17.37 -28.30
CA PRO A 22 18.84 16.95 -28.44
C PRO A 22 19.60 16.67 -27.14
N SER A 23 20.62 15.84 -27.30
CA SER A 23 21.60 15.34 -26.32
C SER A 23 22.66 16.37 -25.91
N VAL A 24 23.07 16.34 -24.64
CA VAL A 24 24.31 16.94 -24.14
C VAL A 24 25.05 15.91 -23.26
N GLU A 25 26.33 15.71 -23.56
CA GLU A 25 27.23 14.71 -22.97
C GLU A 25 27.81 15.11 -21.60
N GLY A 26 27.91 14.10 -20.74
CA GLY A 26 28.59 14.10 -19.44
C GLY A 26 28.47 12.70 -18.84
N ALA A 27 29.13 11.72 -19.46
CA ALA A 27 28.90 10.29 -19.26
C ALA A 27 29.43 9.76 -17.91
N ALA A 28 28.54 9.61 -16.94
CA ALA A 28 28.49 8.36 -16.18
C ALA A 28 27.65 7.39 -17.00
N VAL A 29 28.12 6.16 -17.23
CA VAL A 29 27.32 5.13 -17.87
C VAL A 29 26.21 4.74 -16.89
N VAL A 30 25.08 5.45 -16.93
CA VAL A 30 23.89 5.09 -16.16
C VAL A 30 23.24 3.94 -16.90
N HIS A 31 23.53 2.72 -16.47
CA HIS A 31 23.20 1.53 -17.25
C HIS A 31 21.70 1.34 -17.53
N ASN A 32 20.78 2.07 -16.89
CA ASN A 32 19.32 1.89 -17.05
C ASN A 32 18.48 3.15 -16.77
N ALA A 33 19.02 4.37 -16.98
CA ALA A 33 18.31 5.61 -16.63
C ALA A 33 16.90 5.67 -17.25
N GLY A 34 15.86 5.70 -16.40
CA GLY A 34 14.47 5.81 -16.85
C GLY A 34 13.88 4.56 -17.49
N LYS A 35 14.55 3.40 -17.43
CA LYS A 35 13.97 2.14 -17.90
C LYS A 35 12.80 1.75 -17.00
N GLN A 36 11.67 1.45 -17.61
CA GLN A 36 10.45 1.00 -16.95
C GLN A 36 9.73 -0.03 -17.80
N THR A 37 9.05 -0.96 -17.13
CA THR A 37 8.18 -1.96 -17.75
C THR A 37 6.92 -2.08 -16.90
N TRP A 38 5.77 -2.25 -17.53
CA TRP A 38 4.52 -2.48 -16.81
C TRP A 38 3.68 -3.51 -17.55
N GLY A 39 2.67 -4.04 -16.88
CA GLY A 39 1.76 -4.97 -17.51
C GLY A 39 0.72 -5.53 -16.56
N TYR A 40 -0.03 -6.48 -17.09
CA TYR A 40 -1.09 -7.18 -16.39
C TYR A 40 -0.76 -8.66 -16.25
N VAL A 41 -1.31 -9.25 -15.18
CA VAL A 41 -1.35 -10.69 -14.95
C VAL A 41 -2.76 -11.09 -14.57
N GLU A 42 -3.28 -12.13 -15.19
CA GLU A 42 -4.55 -12.76 -14.78
C GLU A 42 -4.27 -13.65 -13.57
N VAL A 43 -4.70 -13.21 -12.38
CA VAL A 43 -4.43 -13.90 -11.11
C VAL A 43 -5.51 -14.93 -10.77
N ARG A 44 -6.71 -14.72 -11.30
CA ARG A 44 -7.85 -15.64 -11.32
C ARG A 44 -8.60 -15.43 -12.64
N PRO A 45 -9.37 -16.41 -13.14
CA PRO A 45 -10.18 -16.22 -14.33
C PRO A 45 -11.03 -14.95 -14.25
N GLY A 46 -10.78 -13.99 -15.16
CA GLY A 46 -11.47 -12.71 -15.19
C GLY A 46 -11.03 -11.67 -14.15
N ALA A 47 -9.95 -11.89 -13.41
CA ALA A 47 -9.39 -10.94 -12.45
C ALA A 47 -7.92 -10.64 -12.78
N PHE A 48 -7.61 -9.37 -13.03
CA PHE A 48 -6.34 -8.92 -13.59
C PHE A 48 -5.67 -7.91 -12.65
N MET A 49 -4.44 -8.19 -12.25
CA MET A 49 -3.62 -7.28 -11.45
C MET A 49 -2.59 -6.56 -12.31
N PHE A 50 -2.48 -5.25 -12.12
CA PHE A 50 -1.49 -4.38 -12.74
C PHE A 50 -0.22 -4.30 -11.89
N TRP A 51 0.92 -4.26 -12.56
CA TRP A 51 2.22 -4.00 -11.95
C TRP A 51 3.04 -3.03 -12.81
N TRP A 52 3.84 -2.21 -12.14
CA TRP A 52 4.76 -1.26 -12.77
C TRP A 52 6.14 -1.37 -12.14
N LEU A 53 7.10 -1.82 -12.94
CA LEU A 53 8.50 -1.96 -12.58
C LEU A 53 9.31 -0.76 -13.04
N TYR A 54 9.99 -0.11 -12.10
CA TYR A 54 11.08 0.81 -12.33
C TYR A 54 12.40 0.10 -12.08
N TYR A 55 13.29 0.12 -13.08
CA TYR A 55 14.64 -0.40 -12.92
C TYR A 55 15.50 0.66 -12.24
N THR A 56 16.42 0.21 -11.40
CA THR A 56 17.29 1.14 -10.66
C THR A 56 18.10 2.04 -11.60
N THR A 57 18.21 3.32 -11.24
CA THR A 57 19.05 4.32 -11.93
C THR A 57 20.48 4.33 -11.41
N GLY A 58 20.85 3.37 -10.55
CA GLY A 58 22.20 3.23 -10.02
C GLY A 58 23.27 2.96 -11.09
N THR A 59 24.53 3.05 -10.67
CA THR A 59 25.71 2.91 -11.55
C THR A 59 26.07 1.46 -11.90
N VAL A 60 25.35 0.48 -11.34
CA VAL A 60 25.57 -0.95 -11.60
C VAL A 60 24.36 -1.56 -12.31
N ASP A 61 24.56 -2.72 -12.92
CA ASP A 61 23.48 -3.50 -13.53
C ASP A 61 22.31 -3.73 -12.56
N TYR A 62 21.09 -3.58 -13.06
CA TYR A 62 19.87 -3.67 -12.25
C TYR A 62 19.68 -5.03 -11.58
N THR A 63 20.20 -6.11 -12.15
CA THR A 63 20.17 -7.46 -11.57
C THR A 63 21.09 -7.61 -10.35
N LYS A 64 21.99 -6.66 -10.12
CA LYS A 64 22.86 -6.61 -8.93
C LYS A 64 22.27 -5.79 -7.78
N LYS A 65 21.10 -5.17 -7.99
CA LYS A 65 20.35 -4.43 -6.98
C LYS A 65 19.09 -5.20 -6.59
N PRO A 66 18.61 -5.08 -5.34
CA PRO A 66 17.40 -5.77 -4.92
C PRO A 66 16.18 -5.35 -5.75
N LEU A 67 15.15 -6.17 -5.68
CA LEU A 67 13.80 -5.83 -6.12
C LEU A 67 12.97 -5.55 -4.86
N VAL A 68 12.38 -4.36 -4.79
CA VAL A 68 11.37 -4.02 -3.79
C VAL A 68 10.01 -4.14 -4.45
N LEU A 69 9.14 -5.00 -3.91
CA LEU A 69 7.72 -5.02 -4.22
C LEU A 69 7.00 -4.13 -3.21
N TRP A 70 6.37 -3.05 -3.67
CA TRP A 70 5.65 -2.09 -2.83
C TRP A 70 4.14 -2.36 -2.83
N LEU A 71 3.55 -2.43 -1.63
CA LEU A 71 2.13 -2.59 -1.41
C LEU A 71 1.56 -1.46 -0.56
N GLN A 72 0.72 -0.63 -1.17
CA GLN A 72 -0.06 0.37 -0.44
C GLN A 72 -1.17 -0.26 0.42
N GLY A 73 -1.66 0.54 1.37
CA GLY A 73 -2.77 0.20 2.24
C GLY A 73 -4.16 0.53 1.69
N GLY A 74 -4.97 1.22 2.51
CA GLY A 74 -6.41 1.39 2.31
C GLY A 74 -7.21 0.45 3.21
N PRO A 75 -7.58 -0.78 2.78
CA PRO A 75 -7.22 -1.46 1.52
C PRO A 75 -7.84 -0.81 0.29
N GLY A 76 -7.21 -1.01 -0.87
CA GLY A 76 -7.69 -0.48 -2.15
C GLY A 76 -7.06 0.85 -2.56
N ALA A 77 -6.08 1.34 -1.81
CA ALA A 77 -5.25 2.45 -2.26
C ALA A 77 -4.26 1.95 -3.33
N SER A 78 -4.10 2.72 -4.40
CA SER A 78 -3.22 2.35 -5.51
C SER A 78 -1.76 2.55 -5.14
N SER A 79 -0.95 1.49 -5.25
CA SER A 79 0.51 1.58 -5.14
C SER A 79 1.11 2.39 -6.28
N THR A 80 0.50 2.35 -7.47
CA THR A 80 0.95 3.16 -8.61
C THR A 80 0.52 4.62 -8.54
N GLY A 81 -0.54 4.93 -7.79
CA GLY A 81 -0.93 6.30 -7.45
C GLY A 81 -0.07 6.84 -6.31
N TYR A 82 -0.29 6.35 -5.10
CA TYR A 82 0.34 6.86 -3.87
C TYR A 82 1.83 6.52 -3.78
N GLY A 83 2.15 5.22 -3.69
CA GLY A 83 3.53 4.75 -3.56
C GLY A 83 4.48 5.31 -4.61
N ASN A 84 4.03 5.36 -5.87
CA ASN A 84 4.85 5.89 -6.95
C ASN A 84 4.87 7.42 -7.01
N PHE A 85 3.72 8.10 -7.12
CA PHE A 85 3.69 9.54 -7.40
C PHE A 85 3.64 10.44 -6.16
N GLU A 86 3.28 9.91 -5.00
CA GLU A 86 3.18 10.69 -3.76
C GLU A 86 4.32 10.39 -2.78
N GLU A 87 4.95 9.22 -2.90
CA GLU A 87 5.95 8.76 -1.93
C GLU A 87 7.34 8.50 -2.55
N ILE A 88 7.62 7.28 -3.00
CA ILE A 88 8.98 6.77 -3.20
C ILE A 88 9.40 6.65 -4.67
N GLY A 89 8.47 6.84 -5.61
CA GLY A 89 8.74 6.76 -7.04
C GLY A 89 9.59 7.91 -7.57
N PRO A 90 9.96 7.88 -8.87
CA PRO A 90 10.93 8.82 -9.43
C PRO A 90 10.33 10.21 -9.71
N GLN A 91 9.00 10.34 -9.77
CA GLN A 91 8.33 11.59 -10.09
C GLN A 91 7.20 11.87 -9.10
N ASP A 92 6.91 13.14 -8.85
CA ASP A 92 5.72 13.55 -8.10
C ASP A 92 4.44 13.50 -8.97
N ALA A 93 3.28 13.77 -8.37
CA ALA A 93 2.00 13.83 -9.08
C ALA A 93 1.93 14.92 -10.17
N ASN A 94 2.85 15.89 -10.16
CA ASN A 94 3.01 16.91 -11.20
C ASN A 94 4.08 16.53 -12.24
N LEU A 95 4.53 15.27 -12.24
CA LEU A 95 5.57 14.72 -13.11
C LEU A 95 6.94 15.38 -12.95
N LYS A 96 7.20 16.02 -11.80
CA LYS A 96 8.52 16.56 -11.47
C LYS A 96 9.38 15.46 -10.87
N ASN A 97 10.63 15.36 -11.31
CA ASN A 97 11.56 14.37 -10.78
C ASN A 97 11.84 14.59 -9.29
N ARG A 98 11.81 13.51 -8.51
CA ARG A 98 12.20 13.47 -7.10
C ARG A 98 13.70 13.21 -6.98
N THR A 99 14.38 13.95 -6.11
CA THR A 99 15.78 13.69 -5.77
C THR A 99 15.92 12.44 -4.91
N ASP A 100 15.00 12.24 -3.97
CA ASP A 100 15.06 11.18 -2.95
C ASP A 100 14.15 9.99 -3.29
N THR A 101 14.23 9.51 -4.53
CA THR A 101 13.51 8.31 -4.97
C THR A 101 14.24 7.02 -4.56
N TRP A 102 13.48 5.97 -4.24
CA TRP A 102 14.03 4.65 -3.97
C TRP A 102 14.65 4.00 -5.20
N VAL A 103 14.23 4.41 -6.40
CA VAL A 103 14.75 3.90 -7.68
C VAL A 103 16.25 4.17 -7.84
N ASN A 104 16.80 5.16 -7.13
CA ASN A 104 18.25 5.42 -7.08
C ASN A 104 19.05 4.25 -6.49
N TYR A 105 18.42 3.40 -5.66
CA TYR A 105 19.09 2.39 -4.85
C TYR A 105 18.65 0.96 -5.17
N THR A 106 17.41 0.79 -5.62
CA THR A 106 16.76 -0.51 -5.84
C THR A 106 15.89 -0.49 -7.09
N ASN A 107 15.55 -1.67 -7.61
CA ASN A 107 14.41 -1.79 -8.51
C ASN A 107 13.13 -1.73 -7.68
N VAL A 108 12.08 -1.09 -8.18
CA VAL A 108 10.80 -0.95 -7.46
C VAL A 108 9.66 -1.44 -8.35
N LEU A 109 8.92 -2.41 -7.84
CA LEU A 109 7.72 -2.98 -8.44
C LEU A 109 6.50 -2.50 -7.64
N PHE A 110 5.78 -1.52 -8.19
CA PHE A 110 4.50 -1.09 -7.64
C PHE A 110 3.41 -2.04 -8.12
N VAL A 111 2.61 -2.55 -7.18
CA VAL A 111 1.52 -3.48 -7.49
C VAL A 111 0.20 -2.88 -7.02
N ASP A 112 -0.73 -2.66 -7.94
CA ASP A 112 -2.07 -2.21 -7.59
C ASP A 112 -2.88 -3.38 -7.03
N ASN A 113 -3.04 -3.39 -5.71
CA ASN A 113 -3.58 -4.50 -4.95
C ASN A 113 -4.65 -4.03 -3.96
N PRO A 114 -5.76 -4.76 -3.81
CA PRO A 114 -6.18 -5.98 -4.53
C PRO A 114 -6.77 -5.72 -5.92
N VAL A 115 -7.23 -6.77 -6.62
CA VAL A 115 -7.99 -6.61 -7.88
C VAL A 115 -9.15 -5.61 -7.70
N GLY A 116 -9.33 -4.69 -8.66
CA GLY A 116 -10.24 -3.54 -8.56
C GLY A 116 -9.58 -2.24 -8.06
N THR A 117 -8.32 -2.29 -7.62
CA THR A 117 -7.54 -1.12 -7.16
C THR A 117 -6.76 -0.50 -8.30
N GLY A 118 -6.72 0.83 -8.38
CA GLY A 118 -5.89 1.54 -9.37
C GLY A 118 -6.16 1.06 -10.80
N PHE A 119 -5.13 0.56 -11.48
CA PHE A 119 -5.28 -0.02 -12.82
C PHE A 119 -5.71 -1.49 -12.83
N SER A 120 -5.68 -2.20 -11.70
CA SER A 120 -6.14 -3.59 -11.58
C SER A 120 -7.66 -3.67 -11.68
N TYR A 121 -8.19 -4.66 -12.42
CA TYR A 121 -9.61 -4.75 -12.72
C TYR A 121 -10.14 -6.18 -12.68
N VAL A 122 -11.46 -6.30 -12.67
CA VAL A 122 -12.19 -7.56 -12.80
C VAL A 122 -13.22 -7.44 -13.92
N ASN A 123 -13.47 -8.52 -14.64
CA ASN A 123 -14.52 -8.56 -15.66
C ASN A 123 -15.93 -8.53 -15.04
N ASP A 124 -16.06 -8.98 -13.79
CA ASP A 124 -17.30 -9.01 -13.02
C ASP A 124 -17.00 -8.64 -11.55
N THR A 125 -17.80 -7.75 -10.96
CA THR A 125 -17.58 -7.24 -9.60
C THR A 125 -17.69 -8.31 -8.51
N SER A 126 -18.34 -9.45 -8.77
CA SER A 126 -18.36 -10.59 -7.86
C SER A 126 -16.98 -11.23 -7.63
N LEU A 127 -16.01 -10.92 -8.50
CA LEU A 127 -14.63 -11.40 -8.45
C LEU A 127 -13.71 -10.52 -7.59
N LEU A 128 -14.18 -9.37 -7.09
CA LEU A 128 -13.41 -8.57 -6.14
C LEU A 128 -12.98 -9.42 -4.94
N ALA A 129 -11.76 -9.18 -4.44
CA ALA A 129 -11.22 -9.96 -3.34
C ALA A 129 -12.05 -9.72 -2.07
N LYS A 130 -12.42 -10.80 -1.38
CA LYS A 130 -13.34 -10.73 -0.24
C LYS A 130 -12.64 -10.69 1.11
N ASN A 131 -11.38 -11.12 1.17
CA ASN A 131 -10.65 -11.35 2.41
C ASN A 131 -9.12 -11.40 2.14
N ASN A 132 -8.27 -11.22 3.17
CA ASN A 132 -6.81 -11.17 2.96
C ASN A 132 -6.25 -12.50 2.49
N SER A 133 -6.89 -13.63 2.86
CA SER A 133 -6.50 -14.95 2.35
C SER A 133 -6.53 -15.00 0.83
N GLN A 134 -7.56 -14.44 0.20
CA GLN A 134 -7.69 -14.33 -1.25
C GLN A 134 -6.69 -13.33 -1.84
N ILE A 135 -6.54 -12.15 -1.24
CA ILE A 135 -5.55 -11.14 -1.65
C ILE A 135 -4.15 -11.75 -1.69
N ALA A 136 -3.76 -12.48 -0.64
CA ALA A 136 -2.46 -13.11 -0.53
C ALA A 136 -2.26 -14.22 -1.58
N MET A 137 -3.32 -14.94 -2.00
CA MET A 137 -3.23 -15.90 -3.11
C MET A 137 -3.05 -15.19 -4.46
N ASP A 138 -3.80 -14.12 -4.69
CA ASP A 138 -3.71 -13.31 -5.92
C ASP A 138 -2.30 -12.70 -6.05
N LEU A 139 -1.71 -12.20 -4.96
CA LEU A 139 -0.32 -11.68 -4.93
C LEU A 139 0.75 -12.75 -5.19
N VAL A 140 0.55 -13.98 -4.69
CA VAL A 140 1.44 -15.11 -5.01
C VAL A 140 1.37 -15.46 -6.50
N GLU A 141 0.18 -15.50 -7.09
CA GLU A 141 0.02 -15.74 -8.53
C GLU A 141 0.63 -14.59 -9.34
N LEU A 142 0.41 -13.33 -8.94
CA LEU A 142 1.04 -12.16 -9.56
C LEU A 142 2.56 -12.29 -9.56
N THR A 143 3.15 -12.63 -8.41
CA THR A 143 4.61 -12.78 -8.28
C THR A 143 5.12 -13.90 -9.19
N THR A 144 4.40 -15.02 -9.24
CA THR A 144 4.74 -16.16 -10.11
C THR A 144 4.75 -15.74 -11.59
N ARG A 145 3.68 -15.08 -12.05
CA ARG A 145 3.52 -14.66 -13.45
C ARG A 145 4.46 -13.52 -13.83
N PHE A 146 4.71 -12.60 -12.90
CA PHE A 146 5.68 -11.53 -13.08
C PHE A 146 7.08 -12.10 -13.29
N LEU A 147 7.54 -13.02 -12.43
CA LEU A 147 8.86 -13.65 -12.58
C LEU A 147 8.98 -14.49 -13.85
N GLN A 148 7.90 -15.11 -14.33
CA GLN A 148 7.91 -15.77 -15.65
C GLN A 148 8.09 -14.79 -16.82
N LYS A 149 7.53 -13.57 -16.70
CA LYS A 149 7.63 -12.52 -17.71
C LYS A 149 8.97 -11.78 -17.65
N VAL A 150 9.57 -11.66 -16.47
CA VAL A 150 10.80 -10.90 -16.19
C VAL A 150 11.81 -11.80 -15.44
N PRO A 151 12.27 -12.90 -16.07
CA PRO A 151 12.98 -14.00 -15.41
C PRO A 151 14.35 -13.62 -14.82
N GLU A 152 14.93 -12.50 -15.26
CA GLU A 152 16.13 -11.93 -14.64
C GLU A 152 15.98 -11.68 -13.12
N PHE A 153 14.76 -11.46 -12.62
CA PHE A 153 14.51 -11.17 -11.19
C PHE A 153 14.32 -12.43 -10.33
N GLU A 154 14.26 -13.64 -10.91
CA GLU A 154 14.08 -14.87 -10.12
C GLU A 154 15.15 -15.06 -9.03
N ASN A 155 16.40 -14.67 -9.34
CA ASN A 155 17.55 -14.80 -8.44
C ASN A 155 17.88 -13.50 -7.70
N VAL A 156 17.26 -12.38 -8.10
CA VAL A 156 17.49 -11.06 -7.47
C VAL A 156 16.87 -11.07 -6.08
N PRO A 157 17.56 -10.57 -5.03
CA PRO A 157 16.98 -10.44 -3.70
C PRO A 157 15.65 -9.66 -3.74
N LEU A 158 14.55 -10.31 -3.36
CA LEU A 158 13.23 -9.71 -3.26
C LEU A 158 12.94 -9.29 -1.82
N TYR A 159 12.52 -8.05 -1.64
CA TYR A 159 11.96 -7.55 -0.39
C TYR A 159 10.53 -7.06 -0.63
N ILE A 160 9.64 -7.39 0.29
CA ILE A 160 8.26 -6.88 0.27
C ILE A 160 8.21 -5.70 1.25
N PHE A 161 7.81 -4.54 0.76
CA PHE A 161 7.56 -3.35 1.57
C PHE A 161 6.09 -2.99 1.48
N SER A 162 5.54 -2.52 2.58
CA SER A 162 4.16 -2.07 2.64
C SER A 162 3.91 -0.99 3.67
N GLU A 163 2.76 -0.34 3.56
CA GLU A 163 2.32 0.69 4.48
C GLU A 163 0.86 0.46 4.91
N SER A 164 0.48 0.93 6.10
CA SER A 164 -0.92 1.00 6.54
C SER A 164 -1.57 -0.41 6.50
N TYR A 165 -2.74 -0.58 5.89
CA TYR A 165 -3.37 -1.88 5.72
C TYR A 165 -2.55 -2.86 4.87
N GLY A 166 -1.64 -2.33 4.03
CA GLY A 166 -0.68 -3.09 3.25
C GLY A 166 0.19 -3.99 4.13
N GLY A 167 0.40 -3.62 5.40
CA GLY A 167 1.08 -4.46 6.38
C GLY A 167 0.40 -5.81 6.59
N LYS A 168 -0.92 -5.80 6.79
CA LYS A 168 -1.71 -7.02 7.04
C LYS A 168 -1.70 -7.93 5.80
N MET A 169 -1.83 -7.33 4.62
CA MET A 169 -1.75 -8.03 3.34
C MET A 169 -0.35 -8.61 3.09
N ALA A 170 0.71 -7.83 3.31
CA ALA A 170 2.09 -8.22 3.11
C ALA A 170 2.52 -9.38 4.02
N ALA A 171 2.11 -9.37 5.29
CA ALA A 171 2.42 -10.44 6.23
C ALA A 171 1.85 -11.81 5.76
N GLN A 172 0.57 -11.83 5.37
CA GLN A 172 -0.05 -13.06 4.85
C GLN A 172 0.52 -13.48 3.49
N PHE A 173 0.73 -12.52 2.59
CA PHE A 173 1.34 -12.74 1.28
C PHE A 173 2.72 -13.37 1.41
N ALA A 174 3.62 -12.77 2.18
CA ALA A 174 4.98 -13.25 2.34
C ALA A 174 5.03 -14.66 2.93
N LEU A 175 4.19 -14.97 3.92
CA LEU A 175 4.08 -16.31 4.49
C LEU A 175 3.66 -17.33 3.41
N ARG A 176 2.68 -17.00 2.57
CA ARG A 176 2.22 -17.89 1.49
C ARG A 176 3.27 -18.04 0.41
N LEU A 177 3.91 -16.96 -0.01
CA LEU A 177 4.99 -16.97 -1.00
C LEU A 177 6.14 -17.86 -0.52
N GLN A 178 6.60 -17.67 0.72
CA GLN A 178 7.65 -18.49 1.32
C GLN A 178 7.30 -19.98 1.33
N LYS A 179 6.05 -20.33 1.64
CA LYS A 179 5.58 -21.73 1.57
C LYS A 179 5.65 -22.32 0.16
N GLN A 180 5.41 -21.53 -0.89
CA GLN A 180 5.55 -22.01 -2.27
C GLN A 180 7.02 -22.12 -2.70
N ILE A 181 7.88 -21.20 -2.25
CA ILE A 181 9.33 -21.23 -2.49
C ILE A 181 9.94 -22.49 -1.87
N VAL A 182 9.65 -22.78 -0.59
CA VAL A 182 10.14 -23.99 0.10
C VAL A 182 9.66 -25.28 -0.57
N LYS A 183 8.47 -25.28 -1.18
CA LYS A 183 7.95 -26.40 -1.96
C LYS A 183 8.56 -26.54 -3.36
N GLY A 184 9.46 -25.63 -3.75
CA GLY A 184 10.05 -25.61 -5.09
C GLY A 184 9.08 -25.23 -6.22
N LYS A 185 7.92 -24.66 -5.88
CA LYS A 185 6.88 -24.29 -6.86
C LYS A 185 7.13 -22.93 -7.51
N ILE A 186 7.83 -22.04 -6.82
CA ILE A 186 8.19 -20.70 -7.29
C ILE A 186 9.68 -20.52 -7.04
N LYS A 187 10.42 -20.13 -8.08
CA LYS A 187 11.82 -19.75 -7.97
C LYS A 187 11.89 -18.24 -7.70
N CYS A 188 12.08 -17.90 -6.42
CA CYS A 188 12.12 -16.51 -5.96
C CYS A 188 13.07 -16.40 -4.77
N ASN A 189 13.91 -15.36 -4.76
CA ASN A 189 14.88 -15.10 -3.71
C ASN A 189 14.33 -14.12 -2.65
N LEU A 190 13.24 -14.49 -1.98
CA LEU A 190 12.63 -13.67 -0.92
C LEU A 190 13.58 -13.53 0.27
N LYS A 191 13.90 -12.29 0.68
CA LYS A 191 14.83 -11.98 1.77
C LYS A 191 14.18 -11.35 2.99
N GLY A 192 13.08 -10.63 2.83
CA GLY A 192 12.46 -9.97 3.97
C GLY A 192 11.16 -9.27 3.63
N VAL A 193 10.48 -8.87 4.70
CA VAL A 193 9.23 -8.11 4.68
C VAL A 193 9.41 -6.93 5.63
N SER A 194 9.02 -5.74 5.21
CA SER A 194 9.00 -4.53 6.02
C SER A 194 7.60 -3.93 6.00
N LEU A 195 7.14 -3.51 7.18
CA LEU A 195 5.78 -3.07 7.45
C LEU A 195 5.88 -1.64 8.01
N GLY A 196 5.73 -0.62 7.16
CA GLY A 196 5.67 0.78 7.57
C GLY A 196 4.30 1.09 8.15
N ASP A 197 4.26 1.76 9.31
CA ASP A 197 3.07 2.36 9.92
C ASP A 197 1.79 1.51 9.78
N SER A 198 1.95 0.21 10.05
CA SER A 198 1.03 -0.81 9.57
C SER A 198 -0.10 -1.11 10.54
N TRP A 199 -1.31 -1.24 10.00
CA TRP A 199 -2.50 -1.67 10.75
C TRP A 199 -2.55 -3.20 10.90
N ILE A 200 -1.69 -3.74 11.77
CA ILE A 200 -1.52 -5.20 11.96
C ILE A 200 -2.51 -5.77 12.98
N SER A 201 -2.45 -5.29 14.22
CA SER A 201 -3.40 -5.66 15.28
C SER A 201 -4.34 -4.48 15.51
N PRO A 202 -5.58 -4.55 14.99
CA PRO A 202 -6.52 -3.43 15.10
C PRO A 202 -6.76 -3.06 16.55
N ILE A 203 -6.97 -4.06 17.42
CA ILE A 203 -7.35 -3.78 18.80
C ILE A 203 -6.17 -3.24 19.63
N ASP A 204 -4.97 -3.76 19.44
CA ASP A 204 -3.79 -3.21 20.14
C ASP A 204 -3.54 -1.77 19.70
N SER A 205 -3.74 -1.47 18.41
CA SER A 205 -3.61 -0.10 17.87
C SER A 205 -4.63 0.85 18.50
N VAL A 206 -5.92 0.48 18.47
CA VAL A 206 -7.02 1.30 19.03
C VAL A 206 -6.84 1.58 20.52
N LEU A 207 -6.41 0.58 21.29
CA LEU A 207 -6.19 0.74 22.73
C LEU A 207 -4.99 1.64 23.07
N THR A 208 -4.10 1.91 22.11
CA THR A 208 -2.96 2.83 22.33
C THR A 208 -3.31 4.29 22.09
N TRP A 209 -4.43 4.62 21.44
CA TRP A 209 -4.74 6.00 21.06
C TRP A 209 -4.87 6.93 22.26
N ALA A 210 -5.63 6.56 23.29
CA ALA A 210 -5.76 7.42 24.48
C ALA A 210 -4.41 7.67 25.18
N PRO A 211 -3.60 6.62 25.49
CA PRO A 211 -2.25 6.80 26.03
C PRO A 211 -1.34 7.65 25.14
N TYR A 212 -1.35 7.43 23.82
CA TYR A 212 -0.54 8.18 22.87
C TYR A 212 -0.89 9.67 22.90
N LEU A 213 -2.16 10.01 22.67
CA LEU A 213 -2.67 11.38 22.65
C LEU A 213 -2.41 12.12 23.97
N TYR A 214 -2.53 11.42 25.10
CA TYR A 214 -2.24 12.01 26.40
C TYR A 214 -0.74 12.28 26.57
N SER A 215 0.11 11.32 26.17
CA SER A 215 1.57 11.47 26.25
C SER A 215 2.13 12.59 25.35
N THR A 216 1.46 12.88 24.24
CA THR A 216 1.80 13.98 23.32
C THR A 216 1.10 15.30 23.67
N SER A 217 0.39 15.36 24.81
CA SER A 217 -0.35 16.55 25.26
C SER A 217 -1.46 17.02 24.30
N LEU A 218 -1.96 16.13 23.44
CA LEU A 218 -3.09 16.40 22.55
C LEU A 218 -4.45 16.31 23.27
N VAL A 219 -4.50 15.60 24.41
CA VAL A 219 -5.68 15.53 25.28
C VAL A 219 -5.29 15.68 26.75
N ASP A 220 -6.22 16.18 27.55
CA ASP A 220 -6.11 16.20 29.01
C ASP A 220 -6.66 14.90 29.65
N ASN A 221 -6.82 14.89 30.98
CA ASN A 221 -7.39 13.75 31.69
C ASN A 221 -8.82 13.39 31.25
N ALA A 222 -9.63 14.39 30.90
CA ALA A 222 -11.00 14.15 30.47
C ALA A 222 -11.03 13.58 29.04
N GLY A 223 -10.22 14.13 28.14
CA GLY A 223 -10.06 13.61 26.78
C GLY A 223 -9.47 12.19 26.77
N PHE A 224 -8.46 11.91 27.61
CA PHE A 224 -7.96 10.54 27.81
C PHE A 224 -9.09 9.58 28.22
N ALA A 225 -9.88 9.94 29.25
CA ALA A 225 -10.96 9.09 29.72
C ALA A 225 -12.02 8.84 28.63
N SER A 226 -12.34 9.88 27.83
CA SER A 226 -13.30 9.80 26.74
C SER A 226 -12.82 8.88 25.60
N VAL A 227 -11.60 9.10 25.09
CA VAL A 227 -11.03 8.26 24.03
C VAL A 227 -10.84 6.83 24.51
N ASN A 228 -10.36 6.64 25.75
CA ASN A 228 -10.15 5.30 26.30
C ASN A 228 -11.47 4.55 26.43
N ALA A 229 -12.54 5.17 26.93
CA ALA A 229 -13.85 4.54 27.02
C ALA A 229 -14.37 4.09 25.64
N SER A 230 -14.19 4.92 24.61
CA SER A 230 -14.58 4.58 23.23
C SER A 230 -13.75 3.43 22.66
N ALA A 231 -12.43 3.42 22.88
CA ALA A 231 -11.55 2.33 22.48
C ALA A 231 -11.94 0.98 23.13
N TYR A 232 -12.33 0.98 24.40
CA TYR A 232 -12.82 -0.23 25.08
C TYR A 232 -14.19 -0.70 24.59
N ALA A 233 -15.01 0.17 23.99
CA ALA A 233 -16.24 -0.26 23.32
C ALA A 233 -15.93 -1.09 22.06
N VAL A 234 -14.90 -0.69 21.29
CA VAL A 234 -14.37 -1.49 20.17
C VAL A 234 -13.90 -2.86 20.67
N LYS A 235 -13.09 -2.88 21.75
CA LYS A 235 -12.61 -4.12 22.36
C LYS A 235 -13.76 -5.05 22.73
N THR A 236 -14.77 -4.51 23.40
CA THR A 236 -15.91 -5.29 23.88
C THR A 236 -16.69 -5.91 22.73
N ALA A 237 -16.94 -5.14 21.66
CA ALA A 237 -17.60 -5.65 20.46
C ALA A 237 -16.76 -6.77 19.79
N LEU A 238 -15.43 -6.60 19.73
CA LEU A 238 -14.52 -7.62 19.21
C LEU A 238 -14.50 -8.90 20.04
N ASP A 239 -14.39 -8.79 21.37
CA ASP A 239 -14.40 -9.93 22.29
C ASP A 239 -15.70 -10.76 22.12
N ASN A 240 -16.81 -10.09 21.81
CA ASN A 240 -18.11 -10.72 21.52
C ASN A 240 -18.28 -11.19 20.06
N SER A 241 -17.27 -11.04 19.21
CA SER A 241 -17.33 -11.34 17.77
C SER A 241 -18.40 -10.54 17.01
N GLU A 242 -18.77 -9.35 17.51
CA GLU A 242 -19.73 -8.42 16.89
C GLU A 242 -19.00 -7.50 15.90
N PHE A 243 -18.44 -8.06 14.82
CA PHE A 243 -17.49 -7.34 13.95
C PHE A 243 -18.03 -6.05 13.30
N GLY A 244 -19.27 -6.06 12.78
CA GLY A 244 -19.88 -4.85 12.22
C GLY A 244 -20.09 -3.75 13.27
N LYS A 245 -20.40 -4.15 14.50
CA LYS A 245 -20.49 -3.22 15.63
C LYS A 245 -19.11 -2.72 16.03
N ALA A 246 -18.09 -3.58 16.07
CA ALA A 246 -16.72 -3.17 16.34
C ALA A 246 -16.24 -2.11 15.32
N THR A 247 -16.56 -2.26 14.04
CA THR A 247 -16.31 -1.23 13.02
C THR A 247 -17.05 0.06 13.33
N THR A 248 -18.33 -0.02 13.68
CA THR A 248 -19.12 1.17 14.05
C THR A 248 -18.56 1.89 15.28
N GLU A 249 -18.12 1.15 16.31
CA GLU A 249 -17.47 1.73 17.49
C GLU A 249 -16.08 2.30 17.18
N TRP A 250 -15.37 1.72 16.22
CA TRP A 250 -14.10 2.25 15.72
C TRP A 250 -14.32 3.62 15.06
N ASP A 251 -15.31 3.74 14.15
CA ASP A 251 -15.66 5.02 13.49
C ASP A 251 -16.06 6.09 14.52
N LYS A 252 -16.79 5.69 15.56
CA LYS A 252 -17.13 6.58 16.68
C LYS A 252 -15.89 7.01 17.45
N THR A 253 -14.92 6.12 17.64
CA THR A 253 -13.68 6.43 18.36
C THR A 253 -12.86 7.47 17.60
N GLU A 254 -12.75 7.34 16.28
CA GLU A 254 -12.17 8.37 15.40
C GLU A 254 -12.86 9.73 15.59
N THR A 255 -14.20 9.73 15.64
CA THR A 255 -14.99 10.95 15.89
C THR A 255 -14.72 11.54 17.28
N VAL A 256 -14.59 10.70 18.31
CA VAL A 256 -14.22 11.14 19.68
C VAL A 256 -12.83 11.76 19.67
N ILE A 257 -11.84 11.12 19.02
CA ILE A 257 -10.48 11.65 18.90
C ILE A 257 -10.49 13.00 18.18
N ALA A 258 -11.21 13.12 17.05
CA ALA A 258 -11.34 14.38 16.32
C ALA A 258 -11.86 15.50 17.23
N LYS A 259 -12.88 15.21 18.03
CA LYS A 259 -13.49 16.16 18.95
C LYS A 259 -12.54 16.55 20.09
N GLU A 260 -11.97 15.57 20.79
CA GLU A 260 -11.15 15.81 21.98
C GLU A 260 -9.80 16.45 21.63
N THR A 261 -9.31 16.29 20.40
CA THR A 261 -8.07 16.92 19.90
C THR A 261 -8.32 18.21 19.11
N ASN A 262 -9.57 18.68 19.02
CA ASN A 262 -9.97 19.80 18.15
C ASN A 262 -9.50 19.64 16.68
N GLY A 263 -9.48 18.41 16.19
CA GLY A 263 -9.04 18.04 14.85
C GLY A 263 -7.51 18.05 14.65
N GLN A 264 -6.71 18.36 15.67
CA GLN A 264 -5.25 18.42 15.54
C GLN A 264 -4.62 17.05 15.28
N PHE A 265 -5.23 15.97 15.77
CA PHE A 265 -4.76 14.61 15.49
C PHE A 265 -4.71 14.31 13.99
N TYR A 266 -5.75 14.72 13.25
CA TYR A 266 -5.78 14.54 11.80
C TYR A 266 -4.93 15.57 11.06
N LEU A 267 -4.47 16.66 11.68
CA LEU A 267 -3.49 17.55 11.07
C LEU A 267 -2.06 16.99 11.20
N GLU A 268 -1.78 16.26 12.28
CA GLU A 268 -0.54 15.48 12.42
C GLU A 268 -0.53 14.25 11.51
N LEU A 269 -1.71 13.66 11.22
CA LEU A 269 -1.85 12.56 10.26
C LEU A 269 -2.03 13.02 8.80
N ASN A 270 -2.65 14.18 8.51
CA ASN A 270 -2.86 14.70 7.13
C ASN A 270 -1.58 15.21 6.44
N SER A 271 -0.40 14.95 7.00
CA SER A 271 0.80 14.80 6.16
C SER A 271 0.80 13.50 5.32
N GLY A 272 -0.21 12.64 5.47
CA GLY A 272 -0.51 11.53 4.57
C GLY A 272 -1.51 10.54 5.20
N LEU A 273 -2.68 10.36 4.57
CA LEU A 273 -3.69 9.28 4.69
C LEU A 273 -5.10 9.78 5.03
N ASP A 274 -6.00 9.67 4.05
CA ASP A 274 -7.45 9.71 4.21
C ASP A 274 -7.99 8.32 3.85
N VAL A 275 -8.62 7.62 4.81
CA VAL A 275 -9.14 6.26 4.60
C VAL A 275 -10.55 6.17 5.15
N ALA A 276 -11.53 6.26 4.26
CA ALA A 276 -12.88 5.77 4.51
C ALA A 276 -13.20 4.67 3.50
N PHE A 277 -13.86 3.61 3.99
CA PHE A 277 -14.38 2.47 3.25
C PHE A 277 -13.38 1.33 2.95
N VAL A 278 -13.07 0.48 3.95
CA VAL A 278 -13.05 -1.01 3.90
C VAL A 278 -12.69 -1.55 5.30
N LEU A 279 -13.60 -1.45 6.29
CA LEU A 279 -13.38 -2.03 7.63
C LEU A 279 -14.26 -3.24 7.93
N GLU A 280 -15.33 -3.45 7.15
CA GLU A 280 -16.30 -4.51 7.42
C GLU A 280 -15.71 -5.93 7.25
N ASN A 281 -14.62 -6.08 6.48
CA ASN A 281 -13.94 -7.37 6.26
C ASN A 281 -12.62 -7.55 7.03
N VAL A 282 -12.18 -6.54 7.80
CA VAL A 282 -10.84 -6.49 8.44
C VAL A 282 -10.78 -7.23 9.77
N LEU A 283 -11.92 -7.27 10.47
CA LEU A 283 -12.03 -7.84 11.82
C LEU A 283 -12.47 -9.32 11.80
N LEU A 284 -12.90 -9.83 10.65
CA LEU A 284 -13.46 -11.18 10.50
C LEU A 284 -12.42 -12.31 10.44
N GLU A 285 -11.14 -12.01 10.25
CA GLU A 285 -10.13 -13.02 9.87
C GLU A 285 -9.21 -13.54 10.98
N ASP A 286 -9.33 -13.09 12.24
CA ASP A 286 -8.49 -13.58 13.35
C ASP A 286 -9.11 -14.78 14.09
N LYS A 287 -9.71 -15.73 13.36
CA LYS A 287 -10.11 -17.06 13.86
C LYS A 287 -9.68 -18.19 12.94
#